data_AF-A0A9D6EMW1-F1
#
_entry.id   AF-A0A9D6EMW1-F1
#
_cell.length_a   1.000
_cell.length_b   1.000
_cell.length_c   1.000
_cell.angle_alpha   90.00
_cell.angle_beta   90.00
_cell.angle_gamma   90.00
#
_symmetry.space_group_name_H-M   'P 1'
#
loop_
_entity.id
_entity.type
_entity.pdbx_description
1 polymer ?
#
loop_
_entity_poly.entity_id
_entity_poly.type
_entity_poly.pdbx_seq_one_letter_code
_entity_poly.pdbx_strand_id
1 'polypeptide(L)'
;MDITKYRQQLESEKKRLEGELAELSQTEESEVAFRDEIADRLEEQGEEAAGTDELKEELHQVKTALAKIEDETYGYCVICKQPIESERLDANPAATTCITHRDA
;
A
#
# COMPACT_ATOMS: atom_id res chain seq x y z
N MET A 1 -23.32 -0.14 -4.63
CA MET A 1 -21.90 -0.21 -4.23
C MET A 1 -21.75 -1.47 -3.40
N ASP A 2 -21.12 -2.51 -3.95
CA ASP A 2 -20.96 -3.79 -3.27
C ASP A 2 -19.73 -3.74 -2.35
N ILE A 3 -19.91 -3.16 -1.16
CA ILE A 3 -18.83 -2.98 -0.17
C ILE A 3 -18.17 -4.31 0.19
N THR A 4 -18.95 -5.40 0.26
CA THR A 4 -18.44 -6.76 0.53
C THR A 4 -17.43 -7.21 -0.52
N LYS A 5 -17.67 -6.91 -1.81
CA LYS A 5 -16.75 -7.22 -2.91
C LYS A 5 -15.44 -6.48 -2.73
N TYR A 6 -15.50 -5.16 -2.50
CA TYR A 6 -14.30 -4.35 -2.33
C TYR A 6 -13.51 -4.73 -1.07
N ARG A 7 -14.19 -5.05 0.04
CA ARG A 7 -13.55 -5.56 1.26
C ARG A 7 -12.72 -6.82 0.97
N GLN A 8 -13.30 -7.80 0.29
CA GLN A 8 -12.58 -9.03 -0.05
C GLN A 8 -11.37 -8.78 -0.96
N GLN A 9 -11.51 -7.88 -1.94
CA GLN A 9 -10.39 -7.49 -2.81
C GLN A 9 -9.27 -6.82 -2.01
N LEU A 10 -9.61 -5.87 -1.14
CA LEU A 10 -8.66 -5.17 -0.27
C LEU A 10 -7.98 -6.11 0.73
N GLU A 11 -8.70 -7.07 1.33
CA GLU A 11 -8.11 -8.06 2.23
C GLU A 11 -7.12 -8.99 1.51
N SER A 12 -7.46 -9.41 0.29
CA SER A 12 -6.55 -10.20 -0.55
C SER A 12 -5.31 -9.40 -0.91
N GLU A 13 -5.47 -8.13 -1.30
CA GLU A 13 -4.36 -7.27 -1.71
C GLU A 13 -3.45 -6.91 -0.54
N LYS A 14 -4.04 -6.61 0.63
CA LYS A 14 -3.31 -6.42 1.89
C LYS A 14 -2.39 -7.59 2.15
N LYS A 15 -2.90 -8.82 2.04
CA LYS A 15 -2.12 -10.03 2.31
C LYS A 15 -1.00 -10.24 1.29
N ARG A 16 -1.24 -9.89 0.02
CA ARG A 16 -0.21 -9.92 -1.03
C ARG A 16 0.93 -8.94 -0.70
N LEU A 17 0.59 -7.67 -0.46
CA LEU A 17 1.54 -6.62 -0.14
C LEU A 17 2.30 -6.89 1.17
N GLU A 18 1.63 -7.41 2.21
CA GLU A 18 2.29 -7.81 3.47
C GLU A 18 3.26 -8.97 3.26
N GLY A 19 2.95 -9.91 2.37
CA GLY A 19 3.87 -10.99 1.99
C GLY A 19 5.10 -10.45 1.27
N GLU A 20 4.89 -9.62 0.24
CA GLU A 20 5.95 -9.03 -0.57
C GLU A 20 6.91 -8.17 0.28
N LEU A 21 6.36 -7.35 1.19
CA LEU A 21 7.14 -6.58 2.16
C LEU A 21 7.93 -7.47 3.14
N ALA A 22 7.35 -8.58 3.60
CA ALA A 22 8.04 -9.49 4.50
C ALA A 22 9.17 -10.27 3.81
N GLU A 23 9.01 -10.61 2.53
CA GLU A 23 10.06 -11.24 1.73
C GLU A 23 11.23 -10.29 1.46
N LEU A 24 10.92 -9.03 1.13
CA LEU A 24 11.93 -7.97 0.97
C LEU A 24 12.67 -7.71 2.29
N SER A 25 11.94 -7.59 3.41
CA SER A 25 12.59 -7.35 4.71
C SER A 25 13.50 -8.49 5.14
N GLN A 26 13.12 -9.75 4.89
CA GLN A 26 13.98 -10.91 5.19
C GLN A 26 15.22 -10.98 4.30
N THR A 27 15.10 -10.52 3.06
CA THR A 27 16.23 -10.44 2.11
C THR A 27 17.19 -9.36 2.57
N GLU A 28 16.70 -8.15 2.90
CA GLU A 28 17.51 -7.07 3.49
C GLU A 28 18.19 -7.53 4.80
N GLU A 29 17.47 -8.18 5.72
CA GLU A 29 18.06 -8.68 6.97
C GLU A 29 19.13 -9.75 6.74
N SER A 30 18.94 -10.63 5.75
CA SER A 30 19.93 -11.65 5.37
C SER A 30 21.14 -11.06 4.65
N GLU A 31 20.94 -10.08 3.78
CA GLU A 31 22.01 -9.37 3.09
C GLU A 31 22.81 -8.50 4.05
N VAL A 32 22.16 -7.81 5.00
CA VAL A 32 22.83 -7.05 6.06
C VAL A 32 23.59 -7.99 7.00
N ALA A 33 23.04 -9.15 7.36
CA ALA A 33 23.75 -10.16 8.16
C ALA A 33 24.97 -10.75 7.43
N PHE A 34 24.89 -10.97 6.12
CA PHE A 34 26.03 -11.38 5.29
C PHE A 34 27.04 -10.24 5.05
N ARG A 35 26.56 -8.98 5.01
CA ARG A 35 27.38 -7.78 4.77
C ARG A 35 28.12 -7.33 6.02
N ASP A 36 27.56 -7.54 7.21
CA ASP A 36 28.24 -7.31 8.50
C ASP A 36 29.47 -8.24 8.66
N GLU A 37 29.47 -9.42 8.02
CA GLU A 37 30.64 -10.31 7.95
C GLU A 37 31.71 -9.88 6.93
N ILE A 38 31.41 -8.96 5.98
CA ILE A 38 32.32 -8.63 4.87
C ILE A 38 32.68 -7.13 4.76
N ALA A 39 31.96 -6.18 5.38
CA ALA A 39 32.05 -4.77 4.95
C ALA A 39 32.25 -3.73 6.07
N ASP A 40 33.50 -3.59 6.49
CA ASP A 40 34.16 -2.29 6.80
C ASP A 40 34.33 -1.44 5.51
N ARG A 41 33.46 -1.60 4.50
CA ARG A 41 33.57 -1.00 3.17
C ARG A 41 32.23 -0.81 2.45
N LEU A 42 31.95 0.47 2.20
CA LEU A 42 31.01 1.05 1.23
C LEU A 42 29.53 1.18 1.66
N GLU A 43 29.25 2.42 2.10
CA GLU A 43 28.13 3.28 1.72
C GLU A 43 27.48 2.93 0.37
N GLU A 44 26.47 2.05 0.37
CA GLU A 44 25.49 1.92 -0.72
C GLU A 44 24.17 1.41 -0.11
N GLN A 45 23.40 2.30 0.53
CA GLN A 45 22.06 2.03 1.10
C GLN A 45 21.00 3.02 0.60
N GLY A 46 21.23 3.64 -0.56
CA GLY A 46 20.35 4.69 -1.07
C GLY A 46 19.18 4.21 -1.93
N GLU A 47 19.29 3.04 -2.57
CA GLU A 47 18.40 2.67 -3.68
C GLU A 47 17.40 1.55 -3.33
N GLU A 48 17.69 0.69 -2.35
CA GLU A 48 16.83 -0.44 -1.96
C GLU A 48 15.60 0.01 -1.14
N ALA A 49 15.73 1.08 -0.36
CA ALA A 49 14.64 1.62 0.47
C ALA A 49 13.46 2.14 -0.38
N ALA A 50 13.72 2.63 -1.59
CA ALA A 50 12.70 3.30 -2.40
C ALA A 50 11.57 2.36 -2.86
N GLY A 51 11.87 1.10 -3.18
CA GLY A 51 10.85 0.11 -3.57
C GLY A 51 10.00 -0.37 -2.39
N THR A 52 10.63 -0.49 -1.22
CA THR A 52 9.96 -0.89 0.02
C THR A 52 9.03 0.21 0.54
N ASP A 53 9.37 1.48 0.37
CA ASP A 53 8.51 2.62 0.73
C ASP A 53 7.23 2.68 -0.13
N GLU A 54 7.33 2.47 -1.45
CA GLU A 54 6.16 2.45 -2.34
C GLU A 54 5.16 1.34 -1.94
N LEU A 55 5.66 0.12 -1.69
CA LEU A 55 4.84 -1.00 -1.21
C LEU A 55 4.20 -0.72 0.16
N LYS A 56 4.91 -0.05 1.07
CA LYS A 56 4.36 0.38 2.37
C LYS A 56 3.25 1.41 2.19
N GLU A 57 3.41 2.37 1.28
CA GLU A 57 2.39 3.36 0.96
C GLU A 57 1.13 2.69 0.38
N GLU A 58 1.28 1.78 -0.58
CA GLU A 58 0.16 1.00 -1.11
C GLU A 58 -0.55 0.20 -0.01
N LEU A 59 0.21 -0.50 0.84
CA LEU A 59 -0.35 -1.25 1.95
C LEU A 59 -1.10 -0.33 2.94
N HIS A 60 -0.55 0.86 3.20
CA HIS A 60 -1.20 1.86 4.03
C HIS A 60 -2.52 2.35 3.41
N GLN A 61 -2.57 2.56 2.09
CA GLN A 61 -3.79 2.92 1.39
C GLN A 61 -4.86 1.83 1.50
N VAL A 62 -4.47 0.55 1.31
CA VAL A 62 -5.37 -0.60 1.46
C VAL A 62 -5.91 -0.70 2.89
N LYS A 63 -5.04 -0.56 3.91
CA LYS A 63 -5.44 -0.57 5.32
C LYS A 63 -6.40 0.59 5.63
N THR A 64 -6.12 1.77 5.09
CA THR A 64 -6.98 2.95 5.24
C THR A 64 -8.35 2.73 4.60
N ALA A 65 -8.39 2.12 3.40
CA ALA A 65 -9.63 1.78 2.72
C ALA A 65 -10.48 0.79 3.53
N LEU A 66 -9.85 -0.24 4.12
CA LEU A 66 -10.53 -1.17 5.03
C LEU A 66 -11.07 -0.48 6.28
N ALA A 67 -10.29 0.38 6.93
CA ALA A 67 -10.75 1.15 8.08
C ALA A 67 -11.97 2.01 7.72
N LYS A 68 -11.95 2.69 6.57
CA LYS A 68 -13.11 3.46 6.09
C LYS A 68 -14.35 2.61 5.83
N ILE A 69 -14.19 1.34 5.45
CA ILE A 69 -15.32 0.40 5.31
C ILE A 69 -15.94 0.14 6.68
N GLU A 70 -15.12 0.00 7.72
CA GLU A 70 -15.57 -0.19 9.10
C GLU A 70 -16.23 1.08 9.67
N ASP A 71 -15.70 2.26 9.33
CA ASP A 71 -16.26 3.57 9.69
C ASP A 71 -17.44 4.01 8.82
N GLU A 72 -17.93 3.18 7.89
CA GLU A 72 -19.02 3.52 6.94
C GLU A 72 -18.74 4.78 6.07
N THR A 73 -17.47 5.20 5.95
CA THR A 73 -17.00 6.35 5.17
C THR A 73 -16.25 5.96 3.89
N TYR A 74 -16.30 4.69 3.52
CA TYR A 74 -15.69 4.18 2.30
C TYR A 74 -16.35 4.76 1.05
N GLY A 75 -15.53 4.99 0.02
CA GLY A 75 -15.98 5.55 -1.24
C GLY A 75 -16.20 7.06 -1.22
N TYR A 76 -15.60 7.79 -0.28
CA TYR A 76 -15.58 9.27 -0.28
C TYR A 76 -14.15 9.81 -0.42
N CYS A 77 -14.01 10.83 -1.28
CA CYS A 77 -12.74 11.49 -1.54
C CYS A 77 -12.25 12.23 -0.29
N VAL A 78 -10.99 12.04 0.10
CA VAL A 78 -10.41 12.72 1.26
C VAL A 78 -10.27 14.24 1.10
N ILE A 79 -10.20 14.73 -0.14
CA ILE A 79 -10.02 16.16 -0.46
C ILE A 79 -11.38 16.88 -0.52
N CYS A 80 -12.27 16.45 -1.42
CA CYS A 80 -13.54 17.14 -1.64
C CYS A 80 -14.74 16.53 -0.89
N LYS A 81 -14.54 15.40 -0.20
CA LYS A 81 -15.59 14.65 0.53
C LYS A 81 -16.79 14.24 -0.35
N GLN A 82 -16.62 14.24 -1.67
CA GLN A 82 -17.61 13.74 -2.62
C GLN A 82 -17.48 12.22 -2.80
N PRO A 83 -18.56 11.52 -3.17
CA PRO A 83 -18.49 10.12 -3.52
C PRO A 83 -17.50 9.87 -4.66
N ILE A 84 -16.65 8.87 -4.51
CA ILE A 84 -15.71 8.39 -5.53
C ILE A 84 -16.50 7.58 -6.55
N GLU A 85 -16.19 7.77 -7.82
CA GLU A 85 -16.80 7.07 -8.93
C GLU A 85 -16.62 5.55 -8.78
N SER A 86 -17.69 4.78 -8.95
CA SER A 86 -17.62 3.32 -8.82
C SER A 86 -16.64 2.69 -9.81
N GLU A 87 -16.52 3.25 -11.02
CA GLU A 87 -15.54 2.82 -12.01
C GLU A 87 -14.09 2.94 -11.50
N ARG A 88 -13.81 3.99 -10.72
CA ARG A 88 -12.49 4.17 -10.11
C ARG A 88 -12.23 3.17 -8.99
N LEU A 89 -13.24 2.86 -8.17
CA LEU A 89 -13.12 1.86 -7.11
C LEU A 89 -13.09 0.43 -7.65
N ASP A 90 -13.72 0.16 -8.79
CA ASP A 90 -13.56 -1.11 -9.51
C ASP A 90 -12.15 -1.26 -10.11
N ALA A 91 -11.55 -0.17 -10.59
CA ALA A 91 -10.17 -0.17 -11.08
C ALA A 91 -9.13 -0.23 -9.95
N ASN A 92 -9.34 0.54 -8.87
CA ASN A 92 -8.51 0.55 -7.69
C ASN A 92 -9.37 0.75 -6.42
N PRO A 93 -9.67 -0.33 -5.66
CA PRO A 93 -10.49 -0.23 -4.45
C PRO A 93 -9.77 0.47 -3.29
N ALA A 94 -8.45 0.61 -3.33
CA ALA A 94 -7.69 1.35 -2.32
C ALA A 94 -7.71 2.87 -2.56
N ALA A 95 -8.33 3.34 -3.66
CA ALA A 95 -8.36 4.75 -4.01
C ALA A 95 -9.03 5.61 -2.92
N THR A 96 -8.28 6.59 -2.42
CA THR A 96 -8.75 7.54 -1.39
C THR A 96 -9.26 8.86 -1.97
N THR A 97 -9.05 9.12 -3.27
CA THR A 97 -9.44 10.35 -3.97
C THR A 97 -10.36 10.09 -5.16
N CYS A 98 -11.21 11.06 -5.54
CA CYS A 98 -12.03 11.00 -6.76
C CYS A 98 -11.20 11.32 -8.01
N ILE A 99 -11.66 10.95 -9.21
CA ILE A 99 -10.89 11.08 -10.47
C ILE A 99 -10.25 12.45 -10.68
N THR A 100 -10.93 13.51 -10.21
CA THR A 100 -10.46 14.90 -10.31
C THR A 100 -9.22 15.17 -9.45
N HIS A 101 -9.07 14.45 -8.34
CA HIS A 101 -7.98 14.60 -7.38
C HIS A 101 -7.07 13.37 -7.33
N ARG A 102 -6.98 12.60 -8.42
CA ARG A 102 -6.09 11.43 -8.49
C ARG A 102 -4.63 11.80 -8.27
N ASP A 103 -4.23 12.94 -8.81
CA ASP A 103 -2.84 13.38 -8.92
C ASP A 103 -2.55 14.58 -7.98
N ALA A 104 -3.40 14.78 -6.95
CA ALA A 104 -3.39 15.93 -6.04
C ALA A 104 -2.71 15.63 -4.70
#